data_AF-A0A7T5UQK0-F1
#
_entry.id   AF-A0A7T5UQK0-F1
#
_cell.length_a   1.000
_cell.length_b   1.000
_cell.length_c   1.000
_cell.angle_alpha   90.00
_cell.angle_beta   90.00
_cell.angle_gamma   90.00
#
_symmetry.space_group_name_H-M   'P 1'
#
loop_
_entity.id
_entity.type
_entity.pdbx_description
1 polymer ?
#
loop_
_entity_poly.entity_id
_entity_poly.type
_entity_poly.pdbx_seq_one_letter_code
_entity_poly.pdbx_strand_id
1 'polypeptide(L)' 'MDSNFLNNIFTGTNMIVFFYKAFIIVFALMYFVYAIILKKQINIMNTTLRTNAYGFISLVSSLQILISILLIILAIFAA' A
#
# COMPACT_ATOMS: atom_id res chain seq x y z
N MET A 1 -17.01 16.03 23.80
CA MET A 1 -16.47 16.27 22.45
C MET A 1 -16.83 17.70 22.08
N ASP A 2 -15.82 18.54 21.92
CA ASP A 2 -15.97 19.99 21.72
C ASP A 2 -16.68 20.26 20.39
N SER A 3 -17.78 21.02 20.41
CA SER A 3 -18.59 21.36 19.22
C SER A 3 -17.76 22.07 18.14
N ASN A 4 -16.65 22.69 18.55
CA ASN A 4 -15.68 23.32 17.66
C ASN A 4 -14.87 22.29 16.84
N PHE A 5 -14.67 21.07 17.34
CA PHE A 5 -13.99 19.99 16.62
C PHE A 5 -14.83 19.45 15.46
N LEU A 6 -16.13 19.28 15.67
CA LEU A 6 -17.07 18.88 14.62
C LEU A 6 -17.18 19.98 13.55
N ASN A 7 -17.28 21.25 13.94
CA ASN A 7 -17.38 22.36 13.01
C ASN A 7 -16.13 22.52 12.12
N ASN A 8 -14.93 22.26 12.68
CA ASN A 8 -13.68 22.30 11.91
C ASN A 8 -13.48 21.11 10.95
N ILE A 9 -14.23 20.02 11.11
CA ILE A 9 -14.25 18.89 10.16
C ILE A 9 -15.13 19.23 8.94
N PHE A 10 -16.16 20.07 9.11
CA PHE A 10 -17.13 20.42 8.07
C PHE A 10 -16.76 21.67 7.24
N THR A 11 -15.65 22.34 7.52
CA THR A 11 -15.10 23.33 6.58
C THR A 11 -14.60 22.60 5.33
N GLY A 12 -15.21 22.86 4.17
CA GLY A 12 -15.11 22.02 2.96
C GLY A 12 -13.70 21.67 2.48
N THR A 13 -12.71 22.49 2.79
CA THR A 13 -11.28 22.23 2.51
C THR A 13 -10.69 21.09 3.35
N ASN A 14 -11.06 20.99 4.63
CA ASN A 14 -10.57 19.93 5.53
C ASN A 14 -11.19 18.58 5.19
N MET A 15 -12.46 18.55 4.77
CA MET A 15 -13.16 17.32 4.39
C MET A 15 -12.50 16.62 3.18
N ILE A 16 -12.09 17.40 2.16
CA ILE A 16 -11.40 16.89 0.98
C ILE A 16 -10.04 16.28 1.37
N VAL A 17 -9.30 16.93 2.27
CA VAL A 17 -8.01 16.43 2.77
C VAL A 17 -8.20 15.11 3.53
N PHE A 18 -9.21 15.00 4.39
CA PHE A 18 -9.52 13.75 5.09
C PHE A 18 -9.87 12.62 4.12
N PHE A 19 -10.68 12.89 3.10
CA PHE A 19 -11.04 11.90 2.10
C PHE A 19 -9.82 11.42 1.29
N TYR A 20 -8.97 12.35 0.88
CA TYR A 20 -7.74 12.05 0.15
C TYR A 20 -6.77 11.19 0.99
N LYS A 21 -6.58 11.52 2.28
CA LYS A 21 -5.80 10.71 3.22
C LYS A 21 -6.32 9.28 3.32
N ALA A 22 -7.61 9.12 3.57
CA ALA A 22 -8.24 7.80 3.69
C ALA A 22 -8.08 6.99 2.39
N PHE A 23 -8.25 7.65 1.24
CA PHE A 23 -8.06 7.03 -0.08
C PHE A 23 -6.63 6.52 -0.29
N ILE A 24 -5.61 7.34 0.00
CA ILE A 24 -4.21 6.92 -0.13
C ILE A 24 -3.90 5.71 0.75
N ILE A 25 -4.37 5.72 2.00
CA ILE A 25 -4.14 4.62 2.95
C ILE A 25 -4.73 3.31 2.41
N VAL A 26 -5.96 3.34 1.88
CA VAL A 26 -6.60 2.17 1.28
C VAL A 26 -5.79 1.66 0.08
N PHE A 27 -5.33 2.56 -0.80
CA PHE A 27 -4.52 2.18 -1.96
C PHE A 27 -3.16 1.61 -1.57
N ALA A 28 -2.49 2.17 -0.57
CA ALA A 28 -1.23 1.66 -0.05
C ALA A 28 -1.39 0.24 0.52
N LEU A 29 -2.47 -0.01 1.26
CA LEU A 29 -2.82 -1.34 1.77
C LEU A 29 -3.11 -2.33 0.65
N MET A 30 -3.90 -1.92 -0.36
CA MET A 30 -4.17 -2.77 -1.52
C MET A 30 -2.89 -3.14 -2.27
N TYR A 31 -1.98 -2.18 -2.46
CA TYR A 31 -0.70 -2.41 -3.11
C TYR A 31 0.19 -3.38 -2.32
N PHE A 32 0.21 -3.28 -0.98
CA PHE A 32 0.91 -4.21 -0.11
C PHE A 32 0.36 -5.64 -0.20
N VAL A 33 -0.97 -5.80 -0.13
CA VAL A 33 -1.62 -7.11 -0.29
C VAL A 33 -1.30 -7.70 -1.66
N TYR A 34 -1.34 -6.89 -2.71
CA TYR A 34 -0.96 -7.33 -4.05
C TYR A 34 0.49 -7.82 -4.12
N ALA A 35 1.44 -7.09 -3.54
CA ALA A 35 2.85 -7.47 -3.52
C ALA A 35 3.08 -8.82 -2.82
N ILE A 36 2.36 -9.09 -1.72
CA ILE A 36 2.40 -10.38 -1.01
C ILE A 36 1.87 -11.51 -1.90
N ILE A 37 0.70 -11.29 -2.52
CA ILE A 37 0.08 -12.30 -3.40
C ILE A 37 1.01 -12.62 -4.57
N LEU A 38 1.59 -11.61 -5.20
CA LEU A 38 2.54 -11.76 -6.30
C LEU A 38 3.75 -12.59 -5.86
N LYS A 39 4.32 -12.32 -4.68
CA LYS A 39 5.44 -13.10 -4.14
C LYS A 39 5.08 -14.58 -3.97
N LYS A 40 3.87 -14.87 -3.47
CA LYS A 40 3.37 -16.25 -3.34
C LYS A 40 3.22 -16.91 -4.72
N GLN A 41 2.66 -16.21 -5.70
CA GLN A 41 2.52 -16.71 -7.06
C GLN A 41 3.87 -17.02 -7.72
N ILE A 42 4.87 -16.15 -7.55
CA ILE A 42 6.23 -16.36 -8.07
C ILE A 42 6.87 -17.61 -7.47
N ASN A 43 6.63 -17.89 -6.18
CA ASN A 43 7.13 -19.11 -5.55
C ASN A 43 6.46 -20.37 -6.12
N ILE A 44 5.13 -20.35 -6.29
CA ILE A 44 4.38 -21.45 -6.93
C ILE A 44 4.84 -21.66 -8.38
N MET A 45 5.08 -20.58 -9.13
CA MET A 45 5.60 -20.65 -10.49
C MET A 45 6.99 -21.30 -10.53
N ASN A 46 7.85 -21.00 -9.55
CA ASN A 46 9.18 -21.60 -9.49
C ASN A 46 9.15 -23.11 -9.24
N THR A 47 8.29 -23.56 -8.33
CA THR A 47 8.18 -24.98 -7.99
C THR A 47 7.56 -25.80 -9.13
N THR A 48 6.77 -25.17 -10.01
CA THR A 48 6.05 -25.84 -11.11
C THR A 48 6.75 -25.75 -12.45
N LEU A 49 7.33 -24.60 -12.79
CA LEU A 49 7.87 -24.32 -14.13
C LEU A 49 9.40 -24.16 -14.19
N ARG A 50 10.12 -24.36 -13.08
CA ARG A 50 11.60 -24.24 -12.95
C ARG A 50 12.17 -23.17 -13.91
N THR A 51 11.83 -21.91 -13.62
CA THR A 51 12.17 -20.80 -14.52
C THR A 51 13.58 -20.28 -14.21
N ASN A 52 14.44 -20.18 -15.24
CA ASN A 52 15.80 -19.64 -15.09
C ASN A 52 15.83 -18.18 -14.60
N ALA A 53 14.74 -17.43 -14.84
CA ALA A 53 14.58 -16.04 -14.40
C ALA A 53 14.03 -15.88 -12.98
N TYR A 54 13.77 -16.98 -12.25
CA TYR A 54 13.18 -16.94 -10.91
C TYR A 54 13.93 -15.99 -9.95
N GLY A 55 15.27 -16.03 -9.96
CA GLY A 55 16.07 -15.19 -9.07
C GLY A 55 15.79 -13.70 -9.25
N PHE A 56 15.75 -13.23 -10.50
CA PHE A 56 15.45 -11.84 -10.82
C PHE A 56 14.01 -11.45 -10.45
N ILE A 57 13.03 -12.26 -10.83
CA ILE A 57 11.60 -12.00 -10.54
C ILE A 57 11.34 -12.04 -9.01
N SER A 58 12.01 -12.94 -8.29
CA SER A 58 11.95 -13.02 -6.83
C SER A 58 12.57 -11.78 -6.17
N LEU A 59 13.67 -11.25 -6.69
CA LEU A 59 14.28 -10.03 -6.17
C LEU A 59 13.36 -8.82 -6.38
N VAL A 60 12.83 -8.64 -7.58
CA VAL A 60 11.91 -7.54 -7.91
C VAL A 60 10.65 -7.57 -7.03
N SER A 61 10.06 -8.75 -6.83
CA SER A 61 8.90 -8.89 -5.93
C SER A 61 9.22 -8.60 -4.46
N SER A 62 10.42 -8.94 -3.98
CA SER A 62 10.87 -8.55 -2.64
C SER A 62 11.03 -7.04 -2.50
N LEU A 63 11.59 -6.37 -3.51
CA LEU A 63 11.66 -4.90 -3.56
C LEU A 63 10.27 -4.28 -3.58
N GLN A 64 9.32 -4.87 -4.31
CA GLN A 64 7.94 -4.41 -4.37
C GLN A 64 7.27 -4.45 -2.99
N ILE A 65 7.51 -5.50 -2.20
CA ILE A 65 7.05 -5.57 -0.80
C ILE A 65 7.69 -4.43 0.02
N LEU A 66 8.99 -4.21 -0.10
CA LEU A 66 9.68 -3.13 0.63
C LEU A 66 9.11 -1.75 0.27
N ILE A 67 8.91 -1.47 -1.01
CA ILE A 67 8.30 -0.21 -1.49
C ILE A 67 6.89 -0.06 -0.96
N SER A 68 6.09 -1.13 -0.94
CA SER A 68 4.73 -1.08 -0.42
C SER A 68 4.66 -0.75 1.07
N ILE A 69 5.63 -1.23 1.87
CA ILE A 69 5.76 -0.87 3.29
C ILE A 69 6.10 0.62 3.43
N LEU A 70 7.05 1.13 2.62
CA LEU A 70 7.38 2.56 2.63
C LEU A 70 6.19 3.42 2.24
N LEU A 71 5.39 3.00 1.26
CA LEU A 71 4.16 3.70 0.88
C LEU A 71 3.13 3.72 2.00
N ILE A 72 2.98 2.64 2.78
CA ILE A 72 2.09 2.64 3.95
C ILE A 72 2.60 3.61 5.02
N ILE A 73 3.90 3.63 5.29
CA ILE A 73 4.49 4.55 6.26
C ILE A 73 4.27 6.00 5.80
N LEU A 74 4.53 6.31 4.53
CA LEU A 74 4.25 7.62 3.95
C LEU A 74 2.75 7.97 4.00
N ALA A 75 1.88 7.02 3.73
CA ALA A 75 0.43 7.22 3.78
C ALA A 75 -0.09 7.50 5.20
N ILE A 76 0.57 6.99 6.24
CA ILE A 76 0.15 7.21 7.64
C ILE A 76 0.72 8.52 8.19
N PHE A 77 2.00 8.81 7.89
CA PHE A 77 2.72 9.92 8.52
C PHE A 77 2.78 11.20 7.67
N ALA A 78 2.72 11.08 6.34
CA ALA A 78 2.90 12.21 5.43
C ALA A 78 1.63 12.62 4.68
N ALA A 79 0.69 11.69 4.44
CA ALA A 79 -0.63 12.03 3.89
C ALA A 79 -1.47 12.70 4.95
#